data_AF-A0A6F9APN9-F1
#
_entry.id   AF-A0A6F9APN9-F1
#
_cell.length_a   1.000
_cell.length_b   1.000
_cell.length_c   1.000
_cell.angle_alpha   90.00
_cell.angle_beta   90.00
_cell.angle_gamma   90.00
#
_symmetry.space_group_name_H-M   'P 1'
#
loop_
_entity.id
_entity.type
_entity.pdbx_description
1 polymer ?
#
loop_
_entity_poly.entity_id
_entity_poly.type
_entity_poly.pdbx_seq_one_letter_code
_entity_poly.pdbx_strand_id
1 'polypeptide(L)'
;FTKLRDFQLLETALFFLMSWSTFLMAEACGFTGVVAVLFCGITQAHYTFNNLSPESQERSKQLFELLSFLAENFIFSYMGLALFTFQNHIFNPTFIVGAFVSLLTL
;
A
#
# COMPACT_ATOMS: atom_id res chain seq x y z
N PHE A 1 -17.94 -9.89 27.50
CA PHE A 1 -18.32 -8.87 26.50
C PHE A 1 -17.18 -7.88 26.35
N THR A 2 -16.21 -8.20 25.49
CA THR A 2 -14.97 -7.43 25.36
C THR A 2 -15.27 -6.16 24.57
N LYS A 3 -15.17 -5.00 25.22
CA LYS A 3 -15.35 -3.67 24.61
C LYS A 3 -14.18 -3.30 23.68
N LEU A 4 -13.98 -4.06 22.62
CA LEU A 4 -13.01 -3.74 21.56
C LEU A 4 -13.39 -2.43 20.84
N ARG A 5 -14.69 -2.10 20.81
CA ARG A 5 -15.25 -0.89 20.20
C ARG A 5 -14.84 0.41 20.90
N ASP A 6 -14.35 0.35 22.14
CA ASP A 6 -13.85 1.54 22.88
C ASP A 6 -12.37 1.85 22.52
N PHE A 7 -11.65 0.91 21.90
CA PHE A 7 -10.22 1.06 21.55
C PHE A 7 -10.01 0.97 20.04
N GLN A 8 -10.28 2.09 19.36
CA GLN A 8 -10.15 2.24 17.91
C GLN A 8 -8.77 1.82 17.37
N LEU A 9 -7.71 2.08 18.13
CA LEU A 9 -6.34 1.72 17.73
C LEU A 9 -6.13 0.19 17.70
N LEU A 10 -6.77 -0.53 18.62
CA LEU A 10 -6.72 -1.99 18.68
C LEU A 10 -7.53 -2.63 17.55
N GLU A 11 -8.67 -2.03 17.19
CA GLU A 11 -9.48 -2.44 16.05
C GLU A 11 -8.70 -2.34 14.74
N THR A 12 -8.01 -1.22 14.50
CA THR A 12 -7.18 -1.04 13.31
C THR A 12 -5.95 -1.96 13.31
N ALA A 13 -5.29 -2.15 14.45
CA ALA A 13 -4.15 -3.07 14.55
C ALA A 13 -4.54 -4.53 14.27
N LEU A 14 -5.68 -4.99 14.80
CA LEU A 14 -6.23 -6.31 14.52
C LEU A 14 -6.57 -6.49 13.04
N PHE A 15 -7.09 -5.45 12.39
CA PHE A 15 -7.37 -5.46 10.95
C PHE A 15 -6.11 -5.73 10.12
N PHE A 16 -5.01 -5.03 10.42
CA PHE A 16 -3.71 -5.27 9.79
C PHE A 16 -3.15 -6.66 10.09
N LEU A 17 -3.23 -7.12 11.34
CA LEU A 17 -2.74 -8.46 11.73
C LEU A 17 -3.50 -9.58 11.03
N MET A 18 -4.82 -9.45 10.86
CA MET A 18 -5.64 -10.42 10.13
C MET A 18 -5.29 -10.46 8.64
N SER A 19 -5.03 -9.31 8.03
CA SER A 19 -4.56 -9.25 6.65
C SER A 19 -3.19 -9.94 6.52
N TRP A 20 -2.25 -9.63 7.41
CA TRP A 20 -0.92 -10.25 7.42
C TRP A 20 -0.94 -11.77 7.68
N SER A 21 -1.83 -12.26 8.55
CA SER A 21 -1.96 -13.70 8.78
C SER A 21 -2.48 -14.43 7.55
N THR A 22 -3.40 -13.83 6.78
CA THR A 22 -3.85 -14.41 5.50
C THR A 22 -2.75 -14.49 4.46
N PHE A 23 -1.83 -13.53 4.44
CA PHE A 23 -0.62 -13.60 3.61
C PHE A 23 0.23 -14.83 3.97
N LEU A 24 0.61 -14.94 5.24
CA LEU A 24 1.48 -16.01 5.73
C LEU A 24 0.87 -17.39 5.50
N MET A 25 -0.44 -17.53 5.72
CA MET A 25 -1.14 -18.80 5.53
C MET A 25 -1.23 -19.18 4.05
N ALA A 26 -1.46 -18.23 3.15
CA ALA A 26 -1.48 -18.49 1.71
C ALA A 26 -0.10 -18.88 1.17
N GLU A 27 0.97 -18.20 1.59
CA GLU A 27 2.35 -18.58 1.26
C GLU A 27 2.71 -19.96 1.82
N ALA A 28 2.30 -20.28 3.06
CA ALA A 28 2.52 -21.59 3.66
C ALA A 28 1.79 -22.73 2.92
N CYS A 29 0.66 -22.42 2.27
CA CYS A 29 -0.07 -23.36 1.42
C CYS A 29 0.44 -23.41 -0.03
N GLY A 30 1.45 -22.62 -0.40
CA GLY A 30 1.99 -22.55 -1.76
C GLY A 30 1.14 -21.75 -2.75
N PHE A 31 0.21 -20.92 -2.27
CA PHE A 31 -0.57 -19.99 -3.07
C PHE A 31 0.07 -18.58 -3.05
N THR A 32 -0.41 -17.69 -3.91
CA THR A 32 0.02 -16.28 -3.91
C THR A 32 -0.54 -15.53 -2.70
N GLY A 33 0.32 -15.18 -1.75
CA GLY A 33 -0.07 -14.45 -0.55
C GLY A 33 -0.67 -13.08 -0.85
N VAL A 34 -0.19 -12.40 -1.89
CA VAL A 34 -0.68 -11.08 -2.30
C VAL A 34 -2.16 -11.13 -2.70
N VAL A 35 -2.57 -12.14 -3.46
CA VAL A 35 -3.98 -12.27 -3.88
C VAL A 35 -4.88 -12.61 -2.69
N ALA A 36 -4.40 -13.44 -1.75
CA ALA A 36 -5.14 -13.76 -0.54
C ALA A 36 -5.38 -12.52 0.35
N VAL A 37 -4.35 -11.69 0.53
CA VAL A 37 -4.46 -10.39 1.22
C VAL A 37 -5.47 -9.47 0.54
N LEU A 38 -5.48 -9.43 -0.79
CA LEU A 38 -6.37 -8.57 -1.57
C LEU A 38 -7.84 -8.97 -1.37
N PHE A 39 -8.15 -10.27 -1.45
CA PHE A 39 -9.49 -10.78 -1.16
C PHE A 39 -9.91 -10.56 0.30
N CYS A 40 -8.98 -10.76 1.24
CA CYS A 40 -9.21 -10.45 2.66
C CYS A 40 -9.53 -8.95 2.85
N GLY A 41 -8.78 -8.04 2.21
CA GLY A 41 -9.04 -6.60 2.26
C GLY A 41 -10.39 -6.19 1.66
N ILE A 42 -10.79 -6.76 0.52
CA ILE A 42 -12.10 -6.47 -0.11
C ILE A 42 -13.25 -6.93 0.79
N THR A 43 -13.15 -8.15 1.34
CA THR A 43 -14.18 -8.67 2.25
C THR A 43 -14.25 -7.85 3.53
N GLN A 44 -13.12 -7.44 4.09
CA GLN A 44 -13.09 -6.56 5.24
C GLN A 44 -13.66 -5.16 4.92
N ALA A 45 -13.42 -4.60 3.75
CA ALA A 45 -14.01 -3.33 3.32
C ALA A 45 -15.54 -3.42 3.16
N HIS A 46 -16.08 -4.58 2.79
CA HIS A 46 -17.52 -4.77 2.63
C HIS A 46 -18.24 -5.08 3.96
N TYR A 47 -17.67 -5.95 4.79
CA TYR A 47 -18.31 -6.44 6.01
C TYR A 47 -17.90 -5.69 7.28
N THR A 48 -16.61 -5.39 7.42
CA THR A 48 -16.07 -4.73 8.62
C THR A 48 -16.33 -3.23 8.56
N PHE A 49 -16.15 -2.59 7.40
CA PHE A 49 -16.37 -1.14 7.25
C PHE A 49 -17.79 -0.71 7.59
N ASN A 50 -18.82 -1.45 7.16
CA ASN A 50 -20.23 -1.11 7.43
C ASN A 50 -20.67 -1.40 8.88
N ASN A 51 -19.91 -2.23 9.61
CA ASN A 51 -20.18 -2.58 11.02
C ASN A 51 -19.33 -1.77 12.02
N LEU A 52 -18.36 -0.99 11.52
CA LEU A 52 -17.49 -0.13 12.32
C LEU A 52 -18.20 1.14 12.79
N SER A 53 -17.71 1.73 13.88
CA SER A 53 -18.13 3.07 14.28
C SER A 53 -17.70 4.12 13.23
N PRO A 54 -18.47 5.22 13.03
CA PRO A 54 -18.11 6.25 12.04
C PRO A 54 -16.72 6.85 12.30
N GLU A 55 -16.32 6.96 13.56
CA GLU A 55 -15.01 7.47 13.96
C GLU A 55 -13.86 6.51 13.59
N SER A 56 -14.08 5.19 13.70
CA SER A 56 -13.13 4.17 13.23
C SER A 56 -13.01 4.12 11.70
N GLN A 57 -14.10 4.42 10.96
CA GLN A 57 -14.08 4.49 9.50
C GLN A 57 -13.21 5.63 8.99
N GLU A 58 -13.36 6.82 9.56
CA GLU A 58 -12.61 8.02 9.15
C GLU A 58 -11.11 7.86 9.44
N ARG A 59 -10.76 7.33 10.62
CA ARG A 59 -9.37 7.02 10.97
C ARG A 59 -8.76 5.98 10.02
N SER A 60 -9.52 4.95 9.65
CA SER A 60 -9.05 3.91 8.72
C SER A 60 -8.80 4.49 7.32
N LYS A 61 -9.68 5.38 6.83
CA LYS A 61 -9.46 6.11 5.58
C LYS A 61 -8.18 6.94 5.61
N GLN A 62 -7.99 7.75 6.65
CA GLN A 62 -6.78 8.56 6.81
C GLN A 62 -5.51 7.71 6.85
N LEU A 63 -5.55 6.55 7.52
CA LEU A 63 -4.43 5.61 7.53
C LEU A 63 -4.14 5.04 6.13
N PHE A 64 -5.16 4.64 5.38
CA PHE A 64 -4.98 4.15 4.01
C PHE A 64 -4.45 5.24 3.07
N GLU A 65 -4.92 6.49 3.21
CA GLU A 65 -4.38 7.63 2.45
C GLU A 65 -2.92 7.89 2.78
N LEU A 66 -2.55 7.89 4.07
CA LEU A 66 -1.17 8.03 4.51
C LEU A 66 -0.28 6.90 3.98
N LEU A 67 -0.75 5.65 4.05
CA LEU A 67 -0.02 4.49 3.52
C LEU A 67 0.13 4.56 2.00
N SER A 68 -0.91 5.00 1.27
CA SER A 68 -0.84 5.20 -0.17
C SER A 68 0.19 6.26 -0.53
N PHE A 69 0.17 7.40 0.16
CA PHE A 69 1.15 8.48 -0.03
C PHE A 69 2.58 8.00 0.29
N LEU A 70 2.76 7.23 1.35
CA LEU A 70 4.06 6.69 1.73
C LEU A 70 4.56 5.67 0.68
N ALA A 71 3.69 4.77 0.24
CA ALA A 71 4.00 3.77 -0.79
C ALA A 71 4.37 4.42 -2.13
N GLU A 72 3.64 5.46 -2.53
CA GLU A 72 3.96 6.24 -3.73
C GLU A 72 5.34 6.89 -3.64
N ASN A 73 5.66 7.52 -2.50
CA ASN A 73 6.99 8.09 -2.27
C ASN A 73 8.10 7.03 -2.29
N PHE A 74 7.86 5.85 -1.72
CA PHE A 74 8.82 4.74 -1.75
C PHE A 74 9.06 4.24 -3.18
N ILE A 75 8.00 4.02 -3.96
CA ILE A 75 8.11 3.59 -5.37
C ILE A 75 8.84 4.66 -6.18
N PHE A 76 8.51 5.93 -6.01
CA PHE A 76 9.16 7.04 -6.70
C PHE A 76 10.66 7.13 -6.36
N SER A 77 11.01 7.07 -5.08
CA SER A 77 12.40 7.07 -4.63
C SER A 77 13.18 5.86 -5.19
N TYR A 78 12.57 4.66 -5.19
CA TYR A 78 13.17 3.45 -5.76
C TYR A 78 13.42 3.59 -7.27
N MET A 79 12.45 4.09 -8.05
CA MET A 79 12.63 4.34 -9.48
C MET A 79 13.76 5.36 -9.72
N GLY A 80 13.81 6.44 -8.95
CA GLY A 80 14.89 7.43 -9.01
C GLY A 80 16.26 6.80 -8.77
N LEU A 81 16.41 5.98 -7.72
CA LEU A 81 17.65 5.28 -7.42
C LEU A 81 18.03 4.24 -8.48
N ALA A 82 17.05 3.52 -9.04
CA ALA A 82 17.27 2.57 -10.12
C ALA A 82 17.84 3.26 -11.36
N LEU A 83 17.32 4.43 -11.74
CA LEU A 83 17.86 5.24 -12.84
C LEU A 83 19.33 5.64 -12.64
N PHE A 84 19.76 5.89 -11.40
CA PHE A 84 21.17 6.21 -11.10
C PHE A 84 22.06 4.97 -10.95
N THR A 85 21.51 3.82 -10.56
CA THR A 85 22.27 2.59 -10.26
C THR A 85 22.56 1.73 -11.50
N PHE A 86 21.73 1.79 -12.55
CA PHE A 86 22.01 1.10 -13.82
C PHE A 86 23.15 1.79 -14.60
N GLN A 87 24.40 1.54 -14.17
CA GLN A 87 25.64 2.07 -14.73
C GLN A 87 26.05 1.50 -16.12
N ASN A 88 25.28 0.59 -16.71
CA ASN A 88 25.53 0.01 -18.05
C ASN A 88 24.53 0.47 -19.12
N HIS A 89 23.95 1.66 -18.96
CA HIS A 89 23.40 2.38 -20.10
C HIS A 89 24.40 3.47 -20.50
N ILE A 90 24.61 3.61 -21.80
CA ILE A 90 25.34 4.72 -22.41
C ILE A 90 24.57 5.99 -21.97
N PHE A 91 24.96 6.59 -20.84
CA PHE A 91 24.26 7.71 -20.23
C PHE A 91 24.42 8.88 -21.19
N ASN A 92 23.46 9.06 -22.09
CA ASN A 92 23.47 10.13 -23.06
C ASN A 92 22.62 11.27 -22.47
N PRO A 93 23.23 12.23 -21.75
CA PRO A 93 22.50 13.29 -21.04
C PRO A 93 21.57 14.08 -21.97
N THR A 94 21.90 14.13 -23.27
CA THR A 94 21.07 14.72 -24.34
C THR A 94 19.70 14.07 -24.46
N PHE A 95 19.58 12.75 -24.29
CA PHE A 95 18.30 12.04 -24.39
C PHE A 95 17.42 12.29 -23.16
N ILE A 96 18.02 12.36 -21.97
CA ILE A 96 17.32 12.66 -20.72
C ILE A 96 16.79 14.09 -20.75
N VAL A 97 17.62 15.07 -21.11
CA VAL A 97 17.21 16.48 -21.25
C VAL A 97 16.15 16.63 -22.34
N GLY A 98 16.30 15.93 -23.47
CA GLY A 98 15.31 15.92 -24.55
C GLY A 98 13.94 15.37 -24.11
N ALA A 99 13.91 14.30 -23.32
CA ALA A 99 12.67 13.74 -22.76
C ALA A 99 11.97 14.74 -21.82
N PHE A 100 12.71 15.38 -20.91
CA PHE A 100 12.17 16.40 -20.02
C PHE A 100 11.63 17.62 -20.78
N VAL A 101 12.34 18.09 -21.81
CA VAL A 101 11.87 19.20 -22.67
C VAL A 101 10.60 18.79 -23.42
N SER A 102 10.54 17.58 -23.97
CA SER A 102 9.34 17.10 -24.69
C SER A 102 8.11 17.01 -23.78
N LEU A 103 8.30 16.60 -22.52
CA LEU A 103 7.23 16.49 -21.53
C LEU A 103 6.76 17.87 -21.03
N LEU A 104 7.66 18.86 -20.98
CA LEU A 104 7.34 20.25 -20.61
C LEU A 104 6.66 21.04 -21.74
N THR A 105 6.85 20.61 -22.98
CA THR A 105 6.29 21.27 -24.18
C THR A 105 4.92 20.71 -24.57
N LEU A 106 4.50 19.59 -23.97
CA LEU A 106 3.19 18.96 -24.09
C LEU A 106 2.19 19.56 -23.09
#